data_AF-A0A2E7BSF2-F1
#
_entry.id   AF-A0A2E7BSF2-F1
#
_cell.length_a   1.000
_cell.length_b   1.000
_cell.length_c   1.000
_cell.angle_alpha   90.00
_cell.angle_beta   90.00
_cell.angle_gamma   90.00
#
_symmetry.space_group_name_H-M   'P 1'
#
loop_
_entity.id
_entity.type
_entity.pdbx_description
1 polymer ?
#
loop_
_entity_poly.entity_id
_entity_poly.type
_entity_poly.pdbx_seq_one_letter_code
_entity_poly.pdbx_strand_id
1 'polypeptide(L)'
;MRRPAGSRPSLPCAAVPPKSGAGSSFVGRKVCTTIYLEAEQVAALKRLKARTRVPVSAYIREGIDEVLRRYGEAKSHEEAAP
;
A
#
# COMPACT_ATOMS: atom_id res chain seq x y z
N MET A 1 -18.11 16.28 55.37
CA MET A 1 -18.86 15.15 54.78
C MET A 1 -18.43 14.98 53.33
N ARG A 2 -17.74 13.89 52.97
CA ARG A 2 -17.21 13.61 51.62
C ARG A 2 -18.08 12.53 50.96
N ARG A 3 -18.58 12.75 49.75
CA ARG A 3 -19.30 11.72 48.96
C ARG A 3 -18.29 10.72 48.37
N PRO A 4 -18.56 9.40 48.36
CA PRO A 4 -17.67 8.45 47.70
C PRO A 4 -17.88 8.50 46.18
N ALA A 5 -16.78 8.43 45.44
CA ALA A 5 -16.76 8.37 43.99
C ALA A 5 -17.39 7.05 43.49
N GLY A 6 -18.50 7.15 42.76
CA GLY A 6 -19.11 6.02 42.07
C GLY A 6 -18.20 5.52 40.95
N SER A 7 -17.81 4.25 41.05
CA SER A 7 -17.10 3.49 40.01
C SER A 7 -17.95 3.47 38.74
N ARG A 8 -17.45 4.08 37.65
CA ARG A 8 -18.03 3.92 36.32
C ARG A 8 -17.60 2.55 35.78
N PRO A 9 -18.50 1.62 35.45
CA PRO A 9 -18.10 0.39 34.80
C PRO A 9 -17.50 0.72 33.43
N SER A 10 -16.27 0.27 33.20
CA SER A 10 -15.62 0.30 31.89
C SER A 10 -16.44 -0.53 30.91
N LEU A 11 -17.03 0.11 29.90
CA LEU A 11 -17.60 -0.60 28.76
C LEU A 11 -16.49 -1.44 28.12
N PRO A 12 -16.66 -2.76 27.91
CA PRO A 12 -15.70 -3.52 27.14
C PRO A 12 -15.71 -2.99 25.71
N CYS A 13 -14.53 -2.68 25.17
CA CYS A 13 -14.31 -2.40 23.76
C CYS A 13 -15.08 -3.45 22.95
N ALA A 14 -16.10 -3.00 22.21
CA ALA A 14 -16.82 -3.82 21.27
C ALA A 14 -15.81 -4.55 20.37
N ALA A 15 -15.83 -5.88 20.42
CA ALA A 15 -15.09 -6.72 19.51
C ALA A 15 -15.53 -6.37 18.09
N VAL A 16 -14.66 -5.67 17.36
CA VAL A 16 -14.88 -5.37 15.96
C VAL A 16 -14.75 -6.69 15.19
N PRO A 17 -15.79 -7.19 14.52
CA PRO A 17 -15.65 -8.40 13.73
C PRO A 17 -14.64 -8.16 12.59
N PRO A 18 -13.76 -9.12 12.27
CA PRO A 18 -12.94 -9.01 11.06
C PRO A 18 -13.90 -9.03 9.87
N LYS A 19 -13.98 -7.91 9.12
CA LYS A 19 -14.66 -7.92 7.84
C LYS A 19 -13.88 -8.84 6.92
N SER A 20 -14.41 -10.07 6.76
CA SER A 20 -14.03 -11.01 5.73
C SER A 20 -14.31 -10.35 4.38
N GLY A 21 -13.26 -9.75 3.81
CA GLY A 21 -13.29 -9.13 2.50
C GLY A 21 -13.24 -10.21 1.44
N ALA A 22 -14.42 -10.69 1.05
CA ALA A 22 -14.65 -11.46 -0.16
C ALA A 22 -13.99 -10.80 -1.37
N GLY A 23 -13.53 -11.66 -2.29
CA GLY A 23 -12.70 -11.31 -3.45
C GLY A 23 -13.19 -10.09 -4.20
N SER A 24 -12.32 -9.09 -4.31
CA SER A 24 -12.46 -8.02 -5.27
C SER A 24 -11.44 -8.26 -6.38
N SER A 25 -11.97 -8.60 -7.55
CA SER A 25 -11.32 -8.62 -8.85
C SER A 25 -10.24 -7.53 -8.95
N PHE A 26 -9.01 -7.95 -9.23
CA PHE A 26 -7.80 -7.11 -9.23
C PHE A 26 -7.71 -6.22 -10.48
N VAL A 27 -8.79 -5.53 -10.84
CA VAL A 27 -8.79 -4.51 -11.89
C VAL A 27 -9.09 -3.17 -11.21
N GLY A 28 -8.05 -2.38 -10.95
CA GLY A 28 -8.19 -0.95 -10.62
C GLY A 28 -8.02 -0.53 -9.15
N ARG A 29 -7.74 -1.43 -8.21
CA ARG A 29 -7.48 -1.04 -6.80
C ARG A 29 -6.04 -0.55 -6.62
N LYS A 30 -5.87 0.73 -6.28
CA LYS A 30 -4.57 1.30 -5.86
C LYS A 30 -4.22 0.78 -4.48
N VAL A 31 -3.13 0.03 -4.37
CA VAL A 31 -2.57 -0.43 -3.10
C VAL A 31 -1.38 0.46 -2.74
N CYS A 32 -1.41 1.05 -1.55
CA CYS A 32 -0.27 1.78 -1.00
C CYS A 32 0.57 0.82 -0.16
N THR A 33 1.76 0.49 -0.62
CA THR A 33 2.69 -0.42 0.07
C THR A 33 3.94 0.33 0.49
N THR A 34 4.39 0.12 1.73
CA THR A 34 5.68 0.61 2.22
C THR A 34 6.76 -0.43 1.94
N ILE A 35 7.87 -0.02 1.33
CA ILE A 35 9.01 -0.88 1.03
C ILE A 35 10.29 -0.29 1.61
N TYR A 36 11.25 -1.15 1.94
CA TYR A 36 12.58 -0.74 2.35
C TYR A 36 13.49 -0.66 1.13
N LEU A 37 14.29 0.40 1.06
CA LEU A 37 15.26 0.67 0.00
C LEU A 37 16.56 1.13 0.66
N GLU A 38 17.68 0.84 0.02
CA GLU A 38 18.97 1.30 0.50
C GLU A 38 19.08 2.83 0.40
N ALA A 39 19.84 3.44 1.32
CA ALA A 39 19.97 4.89 1.39
C ALA A 39 20.51 5.50 0.08
N GLU A 40 21.47 4.82 -0.55
CA GLU A 40 22.04 5.23 -1.83
C GLU A 40 21.01 5.20 -2.96
N GLN A 41 20.17 4.17 -3.02
CA GLN A 41 19.11 4.03 -4.02
C GLN A 41 18.10 5.19 -3.89
N VAL A 42 17.71 5.54 -2.67
CA VAL A 42 16.83 6.68 -2.41
C VAL A 42 17.49 7.99 -2.85
N ALA A 43 18.79 8.17 -2.58
CA ALA A 43 19.54 9.34 -3.02
C ALA A 43 19.61 9.44 -4.56
N ALA A 44 19.81 8.32 -5.25
CA ALA A 44 19.82 8.26 -6.71
C ALA A 44 18.44 8.60 -7.30
N LEU A 45 17.37 8.02 -6.76
CA LEU A 45 15.99 8.30 -7.19
C LEU A 45 15.60 9.76 -6.99
N LYS A 46 16.03 10.39 -5.89
CA LYS A 46 15.83 11.83 -5.64
C LYS A 46 16.55 12.69 -6.68
N ARG A 47 17.80 12.36 -7.03
CA ARG A 47 18.56 13.03 -8.09
C ARG A 47 17.87 12.88 -9.45
N LEU A 48 17.34 11.68 -9.74
CA LEU A 48 16.61 11.42 -10.97
C LEU A 48 15.32 12.26 -11.04
N LYS A 49 14.50 12.24 -9.98
CA LYS A 49 13.32 13.10 -9.83
C LYS A 49 13.65 14.58 -10.08
N ALA A 50 14.74 15.08 -9.51
CA ALA A 50 15.13 16.48 -9.65
C ALA A 50 15.41 16.86 -11.11
N ARG A 51 16.01 15.95 -11.89
CA ARG A 51 16.32 16.16 -13.32
C ARG A 51 15.08 16.03 -14.22
N THR A 52 14.23 15.04 -13.97
CA THR A 52 13.13 14.68 -14.89
C THR A 52 11.78 15.29 -14.49
N ARG A 53 11.65 15.74 -13.24
CA ARG A 53 10.39 16.18 -12.62
C ARG A 53 9.32 15.09 -12.52
N VAL A 54 9.68 13.84 -12.80
CA VAL A 54 8.80 12.69 -12.66
C VAL A 54 8.88 12.20 -11.20
N PRO A 55 7.74 11.88 -10.55
CA PRO A 55 7.74 11.41 -9.17
C PRO A 55 8.47 10.08 -9.01
N VAL A 56 9.15 9.90 -7.87
CA VAL A 56 9.90 8.66 -7.55
C VAL A 56 9.03 7.41 -7.65
N SER A 57 7.73 7.50 -7.30
CA SER A 57 6.79 6.39 -7.40
C SER A 57 6.53 5.91 -8.82
N ALA A 58 6.76 6.73 -9.85
CA ALA A 58 6.69 6.27 -11.23
C ALA A 58 7.86 5.34 -11.55
N TYR A 59 9.08 5.73 -11.18
CA TYR A 59 10.28 4.91 -11.39
C TYR A 59 10.27 3.61 -10.59
N ILE A 60 9.73 3.63 -9.36
CA ILE A 60 9.58 2.39 -8.58
C ILE A 60 8.64 1.42 -9.30
N ARG A 61 7.51 1.91 -9.84
CA ARG A 61 6.58 1.07 -10.60
C ARG A 61 7.21 0.55 -11.89
N GLU A 62 7.86 1.41 -12.65
CA GLU A 62 8.59 1.01 -13.87
C GLU A 62 9.62 -0.09 -13.59
N GLY A 63 10.40 0.06 -12.51
CA GLY A 63 11.36 -0.97 -12.09
C GLY A 63 10.69 -2.28 -11.69
N ILE A 64 9.55 -2.23 -10.98
CA ILE A 64 8.76 -3.42 -10.65
C ILE A 64 8.24 -4.09 -11.93
N ASP A 65 7.67 -3.31 -12.86
CA ASP A 65 7.14 -3.81 -14.13
C ASP A 65 8.24 -4.49 -14.96
N GLU A 66 9.44 -3.90 -15.03
CA GLU A 66 10.57 -4.49 -15.73
C GLU A 66 11.03 -5.82 -15.09
N VAL A 67 11.09 -5.87 -13.76
CA VAL A 67 11.45 -7.10 -13.03
C VAL A 67 10.39 -8.17 -13.27
N LEU A 68 9.11 -7.87 -13.11
CA LEU A 68 8.02 -8.83 -13.33
C LEU A 68 8.02 -9.36 -14.77
N ARG A 69 8.25 -8.48 -15.75
CA ARG A 69 8.40 -8.88 -17.16
C ARG A 69 9.57 -9.83 -17.36
N ARG A 70 10.71 -9.57 -16.71
CA ARG A 70 11.91 -10.42 -16.79
C ARG A 70 11.67 -11.84 -16.27
N TYR A 71 10.80 -11.99 -15.28
CA TYR A 71 10.43 -13.29 -14.69
C TYR A 71 9.17 -13.90 -15.30
N GLY A 72 8.54 -13.26 -16.30
CA GLY A 72 7.32 -13.78 -16.93
C GLY A 72 6.05 -13.63 -16.08
N GLU A 73 6.12 -12.88 -14.98
CA GLU A 73 5.03 -12.63 -14.04
C GLU A 73 4.21 -11.38 -14.43
N ALA A 74 4.60 -10.70 -15.51
CA ALA A 74 3.81 -9.60 -16.05
C ALA A 74 2.46 -10.15 -16.54
N LYS A 75 1.39 -9.78 -15.83
CA LYS A 75 0.03 -10.11 -16.26
C LYS A 75 -0.22 -9.48 -17.63
N SER A 76 -0.33 -10.31 -18.66
CA SER A 76 -0.96 -9.94 -19.92
C SER A 76 -2.34 -9.39 -19.59
N HIS A 77 -2.54 -8.08 -19.77
CA HIS A 77 -3.86 -7.46 -19.80
C HIS A 77 -4.57 -7.91 -21.09
N GLU A 78 -4.92 -9.18 -21.19
CA GLU A 78 -5.77 -9.73 -22.23
C GLU A 78 -6.90 -10.46 -21.51
N GLU A 79 -8.04 -9.79 -21.38
CA GLU A 79 -9.35 -10.30 -21.80
C GLU A 79 -10.44 -9.28 -21.38
N ALA A 80 -10.58 -8.24 -22.21
CA ALA A 80 -11.78 -7.42 -22.32
C ALA A 80 -11.77 -7.00 -23.79
N ALA A 81 -12.46 -7.69 -24.69
CA ALA A 81 -13.91 -7.69 -24.89
C ALA A 81 -14.20 -8.62 -26.12
N PRO A 82 -15.45 -8.83 -26.59
CA PRO A 82 -16.74 -8.22 -26.25
C PRO A 82 -17.68 -9.07 -25.39
#